data_AF-A0A1W2TNZ2-F1
#
_entry.id   AF-A0A1W2TNZ2-F1
#
_cell.length_a   1.000
_cell.length_b   1.000
_cell.length_c   1.000
_cell.angle_alpha   90.00
_cell.angle_beta   90.00
_cell.angle_gamma   90.00
#
_symmetry.space_group_name_H-M   'P 1'
#
loop_
_entity.id
_entity.type
_entity.pdbx_description
1 polymer ?
#
loop_
_entity_poly.entity_id
_entity_poly.type
_entity_poly.pdbx_seq_one_letter_code
_entity_poly.pdbx_strand_id
1 'polypeptide(L)'
;MPFTSTTTSTSIRSMSTTTPTSIRSTSTATTPTTTAFPTSGLLSLDCPAINGTLEAQNVSSNRYIFEIYCGFDCSGSQGDSDQSFNEFTIDECMNRCATMNAGDGLSSCGGVVWNGNLTSALEQGGNCYLKLGTVTLSSCDGGCPVAAAAKLVGTGEN
;
A
#
# COMPACT_ATOMS: atom_id res chain seq x y z
N MET A 1 35.83 -58.12 -30.25
CA MET A 1 35.37 -57.96 -28.86
C MET A 1 35.93 -56.62 -28.34
N PRO A 2 35.25 -55.86 -27.48
CA PRO A 2 34.15 -54.96 -27.86
C PRO A 2 34.20 -53.58 -27.12
N PHE A 3 33.15 -52.76 -27.35
CA PHE A 3 32.53 -51.77 -26.42
C PHE A 3 33.08 -50.32 -26.31
N THR A 4 32.36 -49.31 -26.85
CA THR A 4 31.28 -48.45 -26.24
C THR A 4 31.78 -47.56 -25.11
N SER A 5 31.27 -46.36 -24.82
CA SER A 5 30.42 -45.34 -25.44
C SER A 5 30.51 -44.17 -24.46
N THR A 6 30.52 -42.93 -24.96
CA THR A 6 30.49 -41.74 -24.12
C THR A 6 29.07 -41.49 -23.61
N THR A 7 28.89 -41.35 -22.29
CA THR A 7 27.67 -40.84 -21.68
C THR A 7 28.00 -39.95 -20.48
N THR A 8 27.51 -38.71 -20.53
CA THR A 8 27.47 -37.74 -19.44
C THR A 8 26.39 -38.13 -18.42
N SER A 9 26.67 -38.05 -17.12
CA SER A 9 25.62 -37.82 -16.12
C SER A 9 26.16 -37.30 -14.78
N THR A 10 25.45 -36.31 -14.28
CA THR A 10 25.47 -35.63 -12.97
C THR A 10 25.51 -36.56 -11.76
N SER A 11 26.01 -36.08 -10.61
CA SER A 11 25.17 -35.82 -9.41
C SER A 11 25.96 -35.77 -8.08
N ILE A 12 25.52 -34.83 -7.23
CA ILE A 12 25.55 -34.74 -5.75
C ILE A 12 26.85 -34.54 -4.94
N ARG A 13 27.04 -33.25 -4.66
CA ARG A 13 27.65 -32.56 -3.50
C ARG A 13 27.39 -33.25 -2.15
N SER A 14 28.45 -33.69 -1.47
CA SER A 14 28.41 -34.10 -0.05
C SER A 14 28.50 -32.88 0.87
N MET A 15 27.60 -32.86 1.85
CA MET A 15 27.24 -31.77 2.74
C MET A 15 28.15 -31.76 3.98
N SER A 16 28.84 -30.65 4.24
CA SER A 16 29.58 -30.41 5.49
C SER A 16 28.62 -29.97 6.59
N THR A 17 28.60 -30.70 7.70
CA THR A 17 27.80 -30.41 8.89
C THR A 17 28.48 -29.35 9.75
N THR A 18 27.94 -28.14 9.80
CA THR A 18 28.32 -27.10 10.77
C THR A 18 27.12 -26.75 11.64
N THR A 19 27.24 -27.07 12.92
CA THR A 19 26.31 -26.78 14.02
C THR A 19 26.20 -25.27 14.24
N PRO A 20 25.01 -24.64 14.20
CA PRO A 20 24.88 -23.25 14.62
C PRO A 20 24.67 -23.13 16.14
N THR A 21 25.53 -22.33 16.77
CA THR A 21 25.44 -21.86 18.15
C THR A 21 24.22 -20.96 18.32
N SER A 22 23.32 -21.31 19.24
CA SER A 22 22.13 -20.53 19.56
C SER A 22 22.51 -19.27 20.34
N ILE A 23 22.49 -18.11 19.66
CA ILE A 23 22.62 -16.79 20.29
C ILE A 23 21.21 -16.38 20.74
N ARG A 24 21.01 -16.33 22.06
CA ARG A 24 19.76 -15.92 22.70
C ARG A 24 19.56 -14.42 22.46
N SER A 25 18.76 -14.07 21.45
CA SER A 25 18.28 -12.70 21.25
C SER A 25 17.33 -12.31 22.38
N THR A 26 17.71 -11.30 23.15
CA THR A 26 16.88 -10.68 24.16
C THR A 26 15.80 -9.85 23.46
N SER A 27 14.59 -10.38 23.35
CA SER A 27 13.45 -9.61 22.85
C SER A 27 13.06 -8.54 23.88
N THR A 28 13.46 -7.30 23.63
CA THR A 28 12.86 -6.12 24.28
C THR A 28 11.38 -6.08 23.88
N ALA A 29 10.51 -6.36 24.84
CA ALA A 29 9.07 -6.17 24.68
C ALA A 29 8.80 -4.67 24.59
N THR A 30 8.57 -4.17 23.37
CA THR A 30 8.05 -2.82 23.15
C THR A 30 6.58 -2.83 23.55
N THR A 31 6.26 -2.18 24.67
CA THR A 31 4.89 -1.91 25.09
C THR A 31 4.19 -1.13 23.96
N PRO A 32 3.01 -1.57 23.47
CA PRO A 32 2.26 -0.77 22.51
C PRO A 32 1.78 0.49 23.24
N THR A 33 2.39 1.62 22.91
CA THR A 33 1.84 2.92 23.28
C THR A 33 0.73 3.15 22.27
N THR A 34 -0.53 3.06 22.71
CA THR A 34 -1.68 3.38 21.86
C THR A 34 -1.67 4.89 21.63
N THR A 35 -0.87 5.35 20.67
CA THR A 35 -0.82 6.75 20.27
C THR A 35 -2.20 7.10 19.72
N ALA A 36 -2.92 7.98 20.41
CA ALA A 36 -4.21 8.45 19.96
C ALA A 36 -4.09 9.10 18.58
N PHE A 37 -5.06 8.88 17.70
CA PHE A 37 -5.08 9.53 16.39
C PHE A 37 -5.11 11.06 16.58
N PRO A 38 -4.17 11.81 15.98
CA PRO A 38 -4.10 13.25 16.14
C PRO A 38 -5.41 13.89 15.66
N THR A 39 -5.93 14.83 16.44
CA THR A 39 -7.20 15.53 16.13
C THR A 39 -6.99 16.84 15.40
N SER A 40 -5.73 17.25 15.17
CA SER A 40 -5.36 18.46 14.43
C SER A 40 -3.89 18.39 13.98
N GLY A 41 -3.53 19.21 13.00
CA GLY A 41 -2.16 19.31 12.48
C GLY A 41 -1.98 18.76 11.07
N LEU A 42 -0.72 18.80 10.60
CA LEU A 42 -0.32 18.22 9.33
C LEU A 42 0.38 16.88 9.56
N LEU A 43 -0.14 15.81 8.99
CA LEU A 43 0.59 14.55 8.84
C LEU A 43 1.63 14.73 7.75
N SER A 44 2.85 14.35 8.07
CA SER A 44 3.96 14.42 7.13
C SER A 44 3.70 13.46 5.98
N LEU A 45 3.78 13.99 4.78
CA LEU A 45 3.74 13.23 3.56
C LEU A 45 4.98 13.58 2.76
N ASP A 46 5.78 12.58 2.39
CA ASP A 46 7.03 12.74 1.63
C ASP A 46 6.78 13.05 0.14
N CYS A 47 5.88 13.98 -0.12
CA CYS A 47 5.53 14.52 -1.43
C CYS A 47 6.47 15.67 -1.76
N PRO A 48 7.71 15.36 -2.16
CA PRO A 48 7.92 15.06 -3.58
C PRO A 48 8.65 13.73 -3.87
N ALA A 49 9.13 13.01 -2.84
CA ALA A 49 9.88 11.77 -2.99
C ALA A 49 9.02 10.58 -3.45
N ILE A 50 7.75 10.54 -3.02
CA ILE A 50 6.80 9.46 -3.37
C ILE A 50 5.89 9.81 -4.58
N ASN A 51 6.12 10.94 -5.24
CA ASN A 51 5.28 11.32 -6.37
C ASN A 51 5.63 10.48 -7.61
N GLY A 52 4.62 9.81 -8.19
CA GLY A 52 4.78 8.89 -9.32
C GLY A 52 5.36 7.52 -8.93
N THR A 53 5.41 7.19 -7.63
CA THR A 53 5.88 5.87 -7.19
C THR A 53 4.74 4.85 -7.23
N LEU A 54 5.10 3.61 -7.56
CA LEU A 54 4.19 2.47 -7.58
C LEU A 54 4.31 1.70 -6.26
N GLU A 55 3.26 1.73 -5.46
CA GLU A 55 3.15 0.99 -4.20
C GLU A 55 2.21 -0.19 -4.35
N ALA A 56 2.56 -1.33 -3.76
CA ALA A 56 1.77 -2.54 -3.86
C ALA A 56 1.19 -2.95 -2.51
N GLN A 57 -0.14 -3.01 -2.43
CA GLN A 57 -0.87 -3.52 -1.28
C GLN A 57 -1.23 -4.99 -1.51
N ASN A 58 -0.75 -5.86 -0.63
CA ASN A 58 -1.07 -7.28 -0.67
C ASN A 58 -2.16 -7.55 0.36
N VAL A 59 -3.36 -7.89 -0.10
CA VAL A 59 -4.49 -8.21 0.77
C VAL A 59 -5.00 -9.60 0.43
N SER A 60 -4.97 -10.49 1.43
CA SER A 60 -5.29 -11.91 1.26
C SER A 60 -4.40 -12.57 0.20
N SER A 61 -4.95 -12.92 -0.97
CA SER A 61 -4.22 -13.52 -2.10
C SER A 61 -4.07 -12.57 -3.29
N ASN A 62 -4.55 -11.33 -3.15
CA ASN A 62 -4.58 -10.36 -4.24
C ASN A 62 -3.54 -9.27 -3.99
N ARG A 63 -2.87 -8.86 -5.06
CA ARG A 63 -1.92 -7.75 -5.10
C ARG A 63 -2.53 -6.58 -5.86
N TYR A 64 -2.59 -5.42 -5.23
CA TYR A 64 -3.13 -4.19 -5.80
C TYR A 64 -2.01 -3.17 -5.94
N ILE A 65 -1.75 -2.69 -7.16
CA ILE A 65 -0.69 -1.74 -7.45
C ILE A 65 -1.32 -0.36 -7.60
N PHE A 66 -0.88 0.56 -6.77
CA PHE A 66 -1.30 1.95 -6.74
C PHE A 66 -0.17 2.86 -7.19
N GLU A 67 -0.50 3.90 -7.94
CA GLU A 67 0.42 4.97 -8.30
C GLU A 67 0.06 6.23 -7.52
N ILE A 68 1.01 6.77 -6.76
CA ILE A 68 0.81 7.91 -5.87
C ILE A 68 1.06 9.22 -6.64
N TYR A 69 0.16 10.17 -6.45
CA TYR A 69 0.19 11.51 -7.05
C TYR A 69 0.01 12.56 -5.96
N CYS A 70 1.08 13.29 -5.70
CA CYS A 70 1.16 14.35 -4.71
C CYS A 70 0.58 15.66 -5.23
N GLY A 71 -0.26 16.33 -4.45
CA GLY A 71 -0.92 17.57 -4.88
C GLY A 71 -2.00 17.36 -5.94
N PHE A 72 -2.45 16.10 -6.09
CA PHE A 72 -3.58 15.74 -6.93
C PHE A 72 -4.76 15.34 -6.07
N ASP A 73 -5.94 15.73 -6.52
CA ASP A 73 -7.20 15.15 -6.10
C ASP A 73 -7.61 14.12 -7.15
N CYS A 74 -8.52 13.23 -6.77
CA CYS A 74 -9.05 12.27 -7.71
C CYS A 74 -10.53 12.02 -7.51
N SER A 75 -11.25 11.80 -8.61
CA SER A 75 -12.69 11.55 -8.60
C SER A 75 -12.96 10.18 -9.21
N GLY A 76 -13.76 9.38 -8.51
CA GLY A 76 -14.21 8.08 -8.99
C GLY A 76 -15.38 8.23 -9.97
N SER A 77 -15.38 7.45 -11.05
CA SER A 77 -16.48 7.44 -12.02
C SER A 77 -17.82 6.98 -11.41
N GLN A 78 -17.76 6.24 -10.30
CA GLN A 78 -18.93 5.80 -9.53
C GLN A 78 -19.13 6.65 -8.25
N GLY A 79 -18.44 7.79 -8.15
CA GLY A 79 -18.43 8.64 -6.98
C GLY A 79 -17.44 8.19 -5.90
N ASP A 80 -17.73 8.62 -4.68
CA ASP A 80 -16.93 8.35 -3.50
C ASP A 80 -17.61 7.24 -2.68
N SER A 81 -16.82 6.49 -1.92
CA SER A 81 -17.39 5.65 -0.88
C SER A 81 -18.07 6.54 0.15
N ASP A 82 -19.24 6.12 0.65
CA ASP A 82 -19.95 6.80 1.75
C ASP A 82 -19.13 6.81 3.06
N GLN A 83 -18.01 6.08 3.10
CA GLN A 83 -17.13 5.95 4.24
C GLN A 83 -15.87 6.81 4.04
N SER A 84 -15.64 7.72 4.98
CA SER A 84 -14.37 8.42 5.17
C SER A 84 -13.65 7.83 6.37
N PHE A 85 -12.35 7.62 6.26
CA PHE A 85 -11.54 6.98 7.30
C PHE A 85 -10.47 7.92 7.85
N ASN A 86 -9.98 7.57 9.05
CA ASN A 86 -8.92 8.28 9.74
C ASN A 86 -7.66 7.42 9.71
N GLU A 87 -6.73 7.74 8.82
CA GLU A 87 -5.51 6.95 8.60
C GLU A 87 -4.27 7.84 8.72
N PHE A 88 -3.21 7.34 9.37
CA PHE A 88 -2.00 8.12 9.63
C PHE A 88 -1.16 8.31 8.37
N THR A 89 -1.32 7.43 7.39
CA THR A 89 -0.54 7.45 6.15
C THR A 89 -1.42 7.18 4.94
N ILE A 90 -0.95 7.61 3.77
CA ILE A 90 -1.58 7.26 2.49
C ILE A 90 -1.54 5.74 2.24
N ASP A 91 -0.53 5.04 2.77
CA ASP A 91 -0.40 3.58 2.67
C ASP A 91 -1.56 2.83 3.31
N GLU A 92 -1.89 3.20 4.55
CA GLU A 92 -3.06 2.66 5.26
C GLU A 92 -4.35 2.93 4.48
N CYS A 93 -4.47 4.11 3.87
CA CYS A 93 -5.60 4.45 3.01
C CYS A 93 -5.66 3.58 1.74
N MET A 94 -4.53 3.33 1.07
CA MET A 94 -4.43 2.39 -0.06
C MET A 94 -4.78 0.96 0.36
N ASN A 95 -4.34 0.52 1.54
CA ASN A 95 -4.66 -0.79 2.09
C ASN A 95 -6.17 -0.96 2.34
N ARG A 96 -6.87 0.11 2.76
CA ARG A 96 -8.35 0.10 2.83
C ARG A 96 -8.99 -0.11 1.47
N CYS A 97 -8.49 0.57 0.44
CA CYS A 97 -8.96 0.40 -0.93
C CYS A 97 -8.75 -1.04 -1.42
N ALA A 98 -7.56 -1.60 -1.18
CA ALA A 98 -7.24 -2.99 -1.50
C ALA A 98 -8.13 -3.98 -0.73
N THR A 99 -8.41 -3.71 0.55
CA THR A 99 -9.30 -4.54 1.39
C THR A 99 -10.74 -4.51 0.88
N MET A 100 -11.24 -3.33 0.49
CA MET A 100 -12.55 -3.20 -0.14
C MET A 100 -12.62 -4.01 -1.43
N ASN A 101 -11.59 -3.93 -2.28
CA ASN A 101 -11.52 -4.70 -3.52
C ASN A 101 -11.40 -6.22 -3.30
N ALA A 102 -10.81 -6.65 -2.18
CA ALA A 102 -10.69 -8.06 -1.85
C ALA A 102 -12.00 -8.64 -1.28
N GLY A 103 -12.80 -7.82 -0.60
CA GLY A 103 -14.07 -8.21 0.02
C GLY A 103 -15.30 -8.05 -0.88
N ASP A 104 -15.33 -7.00 -1.71
CA ASP A 104 -16.51 -6.58 -2.48
C ASP A 104 -16.21 -6.58 -3.99
N GLY A 105 -16.89 -7.47 -4.72
CA GLY A 105 -16.78 -7.58 -6.19
C GLY A 105 -17.63 -6.57 -6.98
N LEU A 106 -18.43 -5.73 -6.31
CA LEU A 106 -19.47 -4.90 -6.96
C LEU A 106 -19.18 -3.38 -6.91
N SER A 107 -18.23 -2.93 -6.10
CA SER A 107 -17.86 -1.52 -5.96
C SER A 107 -16.35 -1.36 -5.87
N SER A 108 -15.63 -1.74 -6.93
CA SER A 108 -14.16 -1.71 -6.91
C SER A 108 -13.65 -0.29 -6.66
N CYS A 109 -12.91 -0.11 -5.57
CA CYS A 109 -12.16 1.08 -5.28
C CYS A 109 -11.03 1.22 -6.32
N GLY A 110 -11.11 2.27 -7.15
CA GLY A 110 -10.12 2.54 -8.20
C GLY A 110 -9.05 3.54 -7.76
N GLY A 111 -9.14 4.06 -6.55
CA GLY A 111 -8.14 4.94 -5.98
C GLY A 111 -8.61 5.58 -4.69
N VAL A 112 -7.72 6.35 -4.08
CA VAL A 112 -7.96 7.04 -2.82
C VAL A 112 -7.44 8.46 -2.88
N VAL A 113 -8.00 9.31 -2.03
CA VAL A 113 -7.47 10.64 -1.73
C VAL A 113 -7.18 10.69 -0.26
N TRP A 114 -5.93 10.96 0.09
CA TRP A 114 -5.51 11.14 1.47
C TRP A 114 -5.15 12.61 1.69
N ASN A 115 -5.69 13.20 2.76
CA ASN A 115 -5.42 14.59 3.15
C ASN A 115 -4.64 14.64 4.47
N GLY A 116 -3.40 15.07 4.41
CA GLY A 116 -2.54 15.24 5.59
C GLY A 116 -2.96 16.39 6.49
N ASN A 117 -3.80 17.32 6.04
CA ASN A 117 -4.35 18.37 6.89
C ASN A 117 -5.52 17.83 7.73
N LEU A 118 -5.21 17.24 8.89
CA LEU A 118 -6.22 16.68 9.78
C LEU A 118 -7.16 17.75 10.34
N THR A 119 -6.69 18.98 10.52
CA THR A 119 -7.53 20.07 11.02
C THR A 119 -8.74 20.29 10.10
N SER A 120 -8.53 20.30 8.77
CA SER A 120 -9.62 20.48 7.81
C SER A 120 -10.32 19.18 7.41
N ALA A 121 -9.59 18.05 7.40
CA ALA A 121 -10.11 16.76 6.98
C ALA A 121 -11.07 16.16 8.02
N LEU A 122 -10.75 16.29 9.32
CA LEU A 122 -11.60 15.77 10.39
C LEU A 122 -12.92 16.51 10.52
N GLU A 123 -12.97 17.81 10.20
CA GLU A 123 -14.23 18.56 10.10
C GLU A 123 -15.12 18.04 8.96
N GLN A 124 -14.53 17.40 7.94
CA GLN A 124 -15.21 16.81 6.79
C GLN A 124 -15.49 15.31 6.96
N GLY A 125 -15.21 14.74 8.13
CA GLY A 125 -15.55 13.36 8.49
C GLY A 125 -14.42 12.34 8.36
N GLY A 126 -13.22 12.74 7.92
CA GLY A 126 -12.08 11.83 7.82
C GLY A 126 -11.00 12.38 6.88
N ASN A 127 -9.88 11.69 6.79
CA ASN A 127 -8.75 12.13 5.96
C ASN A 127 -8.38 11.15 4.83
N CYS A 128 -9.01 9.99 4.79
CA CYS A 128 -8.89 9.01 3.73
C CYS A 128 -10.25 8.83 3.05
N TYR A 129 -10.31 9.17 1.76
CA TYR A 129 -11.50 9.08 0.93
C TYR A 129 -11.28 8.04 -0.15
N LEU A 130 -12.12 7.01 -0.19
CA LEU A 130 -12.06 5.97 -1.20
C LEU A 130 -12.90 6.36 -2.41
N LYS A 131 -12.34 6.22 -3.61
CA LYS A 131 -12.97 6.58 -4.87
C LYS A 131 -13.34 5.32 -5.65
N LEU A 132 -14.59 5.23 -6.10
CA LEU A 132 -15.15 4.04 -6.70
C LEU A 132 -15.10 4.09 -8.23
N GLY A 133 -14.86 2.94 -8.87
CA GLY A 133 -14.75 2.84 -10.32
C GLY A 133 -13.47 3.46 -10.87
N THR A 134 -13.47 3.84 -12.14
CA THR A 134 -12.29 4.41 -12.79
C THR A 134 -12.00 5.79 -12.20
N VAL A 135 -10.76 5.99 -11.75
CA VAL A 135 -10.35 7.26 -11.14
C VAL A 135 -9.70 8.18 -12.18
N THR A 136 -10.17 9.43 -12.19
CA THR A 136 -9.57 10.53 -12.94
C THR A 136 -8.81 11.43 -11.99
N LEU A 137 -7.57 11.75 -12.34
CA LEU A 137 -6.71 12.64 -11.56
C LEU A 137 -6.94 14.08 -11.98
N SER A 138 -7.04 14.96 -11.00
CA SER A 138 -7.17 16.40 -11.19
C SER A 138 -6.09 17.07 -10.35
N SER A 139 -5.21 17.86 -10.97
CA SER A 139 -4.20 18.62 -10.23
C SER A 139 -4.90 19.66 -9.35
N CYS A 140 -4.55 19.71 -8.07
CA CYS A 140 -5.00 20.78 -7.19
C CYS A 140 -4.16 22.02 -7.50
N ASP A 141 -4.55 22.79 -8.52
CA ASP A 141 -3.87 24.02 -8.92
C ASP A 141 -3.84 25.01 -7.73
N GLY A 142 -2.70 25.06 -7.03
CA GLY A 142 -2.42 25.97 -5.91
C GLY A 142 -3.22 25.78 -4.61
N GLY A 143 -4.09 24.77 -4.50
CA GLY A 143 -5.10 24.69 -3.43
C GLY A 143 -4.92 23.62 -2.33
N CYS A 144 -4.12 22.56 -2.53
CA CYS A 144 -4.02 21.46 -1.57
C CYS A 144 -2.56 21.17 -1.16
N PRO A 145 -2.01 21.87 -0.15
CA PRO A 145 -0.62 21.68 0.27
C PRO A 145 -0.33 20.36 1.01
N VAL A 146 -1.30 19.45 1.14
CA VAL A 146 -1.13 18.20 1.91
C VAL A 146 -2.04 17.06 1.42
N ALA A 147 -2.56 17.14 0.20
CA ALA A 147 -3.34 16.04 -0.37
C ALA A 147 -2.49 15.19 -1.32
N ALA A 148 -2.70 13.89 -1.29
CA ALA A 148 -2.20 13.00 -2.32
C ALA A 148 -3.26 11.99 -2.71
N ALA A 149 -3.39 11.80 -4.01
CA ALA A 149 -4.21 10.77 -4.60
C ALA A 149 -3.36 9.53 -4.84
N ALA A 150 -3.91 8.34 -4.63
CA ALA A 150 -3.30 7.11 -5.11
C ALA A 150 -4.28 6.38 -6.02
N LYS A 151 -3.90 6.16 -7.27
CA LYS A 151 -4.74 5.55 -8.29
C LYS A 151 -4.39 4.07 -8.42
N LEU A 152 -5.39 3.20 -8.43
CA LEU A 152 -5.18 1.79 -8.76
C LEU A 152 -4.84 1.66 -10.25
N VAL A 153 -3.66 1.12 -10.54
CA VAL A 153 -3.15 0.95 -11.92
C VAL A 153 -2.99 -0.50 -12.33
N GLY A 154 -3.03 -1.44 -11.38
CA GLY A 154 -2.98 -2.86 -11.69
C GLY A 154 -3.46 -3.73 -10.54
N THR A 155 -3.94 -4.92 -10.88
CA THR A 155 -4.21 -6.00 -9.94
C THR A 155 -3.50 -7.26 -10.42
N GLY A 156 -3.00 -8.06 -9.49
CA GLY A 156 -2.36 -9.33 -9.76
C GLY A 156 -2.72 -10.37 -8.70
N GLU A 157 -2.61 -11.64 -9.04
CA GLU A 157 -2.64 -12.74 -8.08
C GLU A 157 -1.22 -12.93 -7.52
N ASN A 158 -1.10 -13.14 -6.21
CA ASN A 158 0.19 -13.40 -5.54
C ASN A 158 0.51 -14.89 -5.49
#